data_AF-A0A914RD97-F1
#
_entry.id   AF-A0A914RD97-F1
#
_cell.length_a   1.000
_cell.length_b   1.000
_cell.length_c   1.000
_cell.angle_alpha   90.00
_cell.angle_beta   90.00
_cell.angle_gamma   90.00
#
_symmetry.space_group_name_H-M   'P 1'
#
loop_
_entity.id
_entity.type
_entity.pdbx_description
1 polymer ?
#
loop_
_entity_poly.entity_id
_entity_poly.type
_entity_poly.pdbx_seq_one_letter_code
_entity_poly.pdbx_strand_id
1 'polypeptide(L)' 'MSYNYLFKIVVVGDHSCGKSCILLRFAENSFRHDHISMERYRTIYNSYYHSAHGVMCVYDLTDERSFENLQNYWLRVSVV' A
#
# COMPACT_ATOMS: atom_id res chain seq x y z
N MET A 1 14.72 22.97 1.98
CA MET A 1 15.23 21.74 2.62
C MET A 1 15.78 20.85 1.53
N SER A 2 17.08 20.56 1.53
CA SER A 2 17.68 19.59 0.60
C SER A 2 17.63 18.22 1.26
N TYR A 3 16.96 17.25 0.63
CA TYR A 3 16.96 15.86 1.09
C TYR A 3 18.16 15.16 0.45
N ASN A 4 18.99 14.50 1.25
CA ASN A 4 20.12 13.69 0.75
C ASN A 4 19.67 12.35 0.16
N TYR A 5 18.51 11.84 0.59
CA TYR A 5 17.95 10.57 0.14
C TYR A 5 16.42 10.67 0.03
N LEU A 6 15.87 10.10 -1.04
CA LEU A 6 14.44 9.98 -1.26
C LEU A 6 14.12 8.52 -1.62
N PHE A 7 13.39 7.84 -0.74
CA PHE A 7 12.97 6.46 -0.97
C PHE A 7 11.53 6.42 -1.48
N LYS A 8 11.35 5.80 -2.65
CA LYS A 8 10.03 5.51 -3.23
C LYS A 8 9.58 4.12 -2.75
N ILE A 9 8.55 4.07 -1.91
CA ILE A 9 7.94 2.81 -1.45
C ILE A 9 6.58 2.64 -2.13
N VAL A 10 6.31 1.43 -2.63
CA VAL A 10 5.01 1.07 -3.21
C VAL A 10 4.27 0.16 -2.23
N VAL A 11 2.98 0.43 -2.00
CA VAL A 11 2.14 -0.39 -1.10
C VAL A 11 1.21 -1.26 -1.93
N VAL A 12 1.24 -2.58 -1.70
CA VAL A 12 0.48 -3.58 -2.45
C VAL A 12 -0.40 -4.43 -1.53
N GLY A 13 -1.50 -4.95 -2.06
CA GLY A 13 -2.46 -5.75 -1.32
C GLY A 13 -3.91 -5.52 -1.77
N ASP A 14 -4.79 -6.41 -1.36
CA ASP A 14 -6.20 -6.44 -1.76
C ASP A 14 -7.00 -5.19 -1.36
N HIS A 15 -8.09 -4.94 -2.07
CA HIS A 15 -8.98 -3.84 -1.68
C HIS A 15 -9.44 -4.01 -0.22
N SER A 16 -9.63 -2.89 0.48
CA SER A 16 -10.04 -2.87 1.90
C SER A 16 -9.06 -3.46 2.94
N CYS A 17 -7.90 -4.00 2.57
CA CYS A 17 -6.93 -4.52 3.57
C CYS A 17 -6.22 -3.44 4.43
N GLY A 18 -6.59 -2.16 4.29
CA GLY A 18 -6.08 -1.08 5.15
C GLY A 18 -4.86 -0.31 4.63
N LYS A 19 -4.44 -0.49 3.36
CA LYS A 19 -3.29 0.23 2.76
C LYS A 19 -3.31 1.74 3.00
N SER A 20 -4.42 2.40 2.63
CA SER A 20 -4.56 3.86 2.79
C SER A 20 -4.61 4.28 4.27
N CYS A 21 -5.21 3.46 5.14
CA CYS A 21 -5.30 3.72 6.57
C CYS A 21 -3.91 3.74 7.22
N ILE A 22 -3.05 2.78 6.86
CA ILE A 22 -1.67 2.73 7.35
C ILE A 22 -0.85 3.92 6.85
N LEU A 23 -0.99 4.29 5.57
CA LEU A 23 -0.29 5.45 5.01
C LEU A 23 -0.70 6.77 5.67
N LEU A 24 -2.01 6.97 5.89
CA LEU A 24 -2.52 8.14 6.60
C LEU A 24 -2.07 8.15 8.06
N ARG A 25 -2.08 7.00 8.73
CA ARG A 25 -1.60 6.89 10.11
C ARG A 25 -0.13 7.27 10.22
N PHE A 26 0.71 6.85 9.26
CA PHE A 26 2.12 7.22 9.23
C PHE A 26 2.34 8.71 8.94
N ALA A 27 1.61 9.28 7.97
CA ALA A 27 1.81 10.67 7.54
C ALA A 27 1.20 11.70 8.52
N GLU A 28 0.04 11.40 9.09
CA GLU A 28 -0.73 12.36 9.90
C GLU A 28 -0.66 12.06 11.41
N ASN A 29 -0.02 10.95 11.81
CA ASN A 29 -0.03 10.44 13.20
C ASN A 29 -1.44 10.35 13.81
N SER A 30 -2.46 10.14 12.98
CA SER A 30 -3.87 10.12 13.36
C SER A 30 -4.56 8.87 12.81
N PHE A 31 -5.40 8.25 13.62
CA PHE A 31 -6.24 7.12 13.19
C PHE A 31 -7.66 7.64 13.02
N ARG A 32 -8.09 7.81 11.77
CA ARG A 32 -9.45 8.24 11.46
C ARG A 32 -10.37 7.02 11.51
N HIS A 33 -11.38 7.06 12.37
CA HIS A 33 -12.43 6.04 12.40
C HIS A 33 -13.39 6.14 11.20
N ASP A 34 -13.36 7.25 10.48
CA ASP A 34 -14.19 7.44 9.28
C ASP A 34 -13.59 6.65 8.12
N HIS A 35 -14.36 5.73 7.54
CA HIS A 35 -13.99 4.84 6.42
C HIS A 35 -13.65 5.56 5.08
N ILE A 36 -13.34 6.87 5.11
CA ILE A 36 -13.13 7.74 3.94
C ILE A 36 -11.76 7.46 3.26
N SER A 37 -11.14 6.31 3.52
CA SER A 37 -9.93 5.84 2.84
C SER A 37 -10.10 5.63 1.32
N MET A 38 -11.34 5.64 0.81
CA MET A 38 -11.67 5.18 -0.53
C MET A 38 -11.52 6.24 -1.64
N GLU A 39 -11.64 7.55 -1.35
CA GLU A 39 -11.86 8.53 -2.43
C GLU A 39 -10.67 9.45 -2.76
N ARG A 40 -9.69 9.60 -1.87
CA ARG A 40 -8.54 10.52 -2.12
C ARG A 40 -7.27 9.84 -2.63
N TYR A 41 -7.18 8.52 -2.54
CA TYR A 41 -6.00 7.77 -2.97
C TYR A 41 -6.39 6.83 -4.10
N ARG A 42 -6.24 7.30 -5.34
CA ARG A 42 -6.35 6.45 -6.54
C ARG A 42 -5.50 5.19 -6.34
N THR A 43 -6.17 4.03 -6.37
CA THR A 43 -5.54 2.71 -6.48
C THR A 43 -4.48 2.76 -7.57
N ILE A 44 -3.28 2.35 -7.20
CA ILE A 44 -2.04 2.54 -7.96
C ILE A 44 -2.14 1.92 -9.35
N TYR A 45 -1.93 2.73 -10.40
CA TYR A 45 -1.78 2.27 -11.79
C TYR A 45 -0.41 1.57 -11.98
N ASN A 46 -0.31 0.58 -12.86
CA ASN A 46 0.92 -0.20 -13.13
C ASN A 46 2.20 0.64 -13.36
N SER A 47 2.09 1.91 -13.75
CA SER A 47 3.24 2.82 -13.95
C SER A 47 3.99 3.18 -12.66
N TYR A 48 3.40 2.99 -11.48
CA TYR A 48 4.03 3.39 -10.21
C TYR A 48 5.03 2.36 -9.66
N TYR A 49 4.99 1.10 -10.11
CA TYR A 49 5.95 0.07 -9.72
C TYR A 49 7.37 0.36 -10.23
N HIS A 50 7.48 1.06 -11.37
CA HIS A 50 8.78 1.39 -11.94
C HIS A 50 9.61 2.25 -10.97
N SER A 51 10.84 1.84 -10.70
CA SER A 51 11.81 2.53 -9.82
C SER A 51 11.42 2.61 -8.33
N ALA A 52 10.58 1.69 -7.83
CA ALA A 52 10.38 1.54 -6.40
C ALA A 52 11.65 1.01 -5.71
N HIS A 53 12.01 1.61 -4.57
CA HIS A 53 13.14 1.16 -3.73
C HIS A 53 12.72 0.08 -2.73
N GLY A 54 11.43 -0.02 -2.45
CA GLY A 54 10.86 -0.99 -1.55
C GLY A 54 9.38 -1.21 -1.81
N VAL A 55 8.89 -2.38 -1.41
CA VAL A 55 7.49 -2.75 -1.53
C VAL A 55 6.96 -3.10 -0.14
N MET A 56 5.86 -2.47 0.27
CA MET A 56 5.14 -2.78 1.50
C MET A 56 3.92 -3.64 1.16
N CYS A 57 3.89 -4.84 1.69
CA CYS A 57 2.82 -5.80 1.46
C CYS A 57 1.81 -5.74 2.60
N VAL A 58 0.52 -5.58 2.27
CA VAL A 58 -0.56 -5.39 3.25
C VAL A 58 -1.68 -6.38 2.99
N TYR A 59 -2.10 -7.08 4.03
CA TYR A 59 -3.24 -8.00 4.03
C TYR A 59 -4.07 -7.79 5.31
N ASP A 60 -5.32 -8.23 5.28
CA ASP A 60 -6.23 -8.17 6.41
C ASP A 60 -6.09 -9.44 7.25
N LEU A 61 -5.86 -9.30 8.56
CA LEU A 61 -5.75 -10.43 9.49
C LEU A 61 -7.07 -11.19 9.66
N THR A 62 -8.20 -10.56 9.33
CA THR A 62 -9.53 -11.15 9.42
C THR A 62 -9.99 -11.83 8.12
N ASP A 63 -9.23 -11.68 7.03
CA ASP A 63 -9.53 -12.28 5.72
C ASP A 63 -8.31 -13.03 5.16
N GLU A 64 -8.27 -14.34 5.39
CA GLU A 64 -7.20 -15.24 4.93
C GLU A 64 -6.98 -15.17 3.41
N ARG A 65 -8.06 -14.95 2.64
CA ARG A 65 -7.97 -14.80 1.17
C ARG A 65 -7.12 -13.60 0.77
N SER A 66 -7.13 -12.52 1.56
CA SER A 66 -6.29 -11.35 1.30
C SER A 66 -4.80 -11.66 1.42
N PHE A 67 -4.44 -12.62 2.27
CA PHE A 67 -3.08 -13.13 2.39
C PHE A 67 -2.69 -14.04 1.22
N GLU A 68 -3.59 -14.96 0.82
CA GLU A 68 -3.37 -15.81 -0.36
C GLU A 68 -3.20 -14.97 -1.63
N ASN A 69 -4.03 -13.95 -1.81
CA ASN A 69 -3.97 -13.05 -2.97
C ASN A 69 -2.67 -12.24 -2.99
N LEU A 70 -2.19 -11.82 -1.81
CA LEU A 70 -0.90 -11.15 -1.66
C LEU A 70 0.24 -12.01 -2.19
N GLN A 71 0.27 -13.30 -1.82
CA GLN A 71 1.31 -14.24 -2.26
C GLN A 71 1.20 -14.58 -3.75
N ASN A 72 -0.01 -14.87 -4.24
CA ASN A 72 -0.22 -15.43 -5.56
C ASN A 72 -0.23 -14.40 -6.69
N TYR A 73 -0.67 -13.16 -6.41
CA TYR A 73 -0.83 -12.11 -7.42
C TYR A 73 0.08 -10.91 -7.17
N TRP A 74 -0.02 -10.28 -6.00
CA TRP A 74 0.62 -8.98 -5.75
C TRP A 74 2.15 -9.05 -5.67
N LEU A 75 2.69 -10.09 -5.02
CA LEU A 75 4.14 -10.33 -5.01
C LEU A 75 4.67 -10.69 -6.40
N ARG A 76 3.89 -11.44 -7.19
CA ARG A 76 4.31 -11.80 -8.55
C ARG A 76 4.38 -10.59 -9.47
N VAL A 77 3.42 -9.67 -9.38
CA VAL A 77 3.38 -8.43 -10.20
C VAL A 77 4.44 -7.41 -9.79
N SER A 78 4.82 -7.37 -8.52
CA SER A 78 5.79 -6.39 -8.00
C SER A 78 7.25 -6.72 -8.31
N VAL A 79 7.53 -7.95 -8.74
CA VAL A 79 8.89 -8.48 -9.00
C VAL A 79 9.18 -8.63 -10.50
N VAL A 80 8.29 -8.14 -11.38
CA VAL A 80 8.47 -8.08 -12.84
C VAL A 80 8.85 -6.66 -13.26
#